data_AF-A0A8H4VJ87-F1
#
_entry.id   AF-A0A8H4VJ87-F1
#
_cell.length_a   1.000
_cell.length_b   1.000
_cell.length_c   1.000
_cell.angle_alpha   90.00
_cell.angle_beta   90.00
_cell.angle_gamma   90.00
#
_symmetry.space_group_name_H-M   'P 1'
#
loop_
_entity.id
_entity.type
_entity.pdbx_description
1 polymer ?
#
loop_
_entity_poly.entity_id
_entity_poly.type
_entity_poly.pdbx_seq_one_letter_code
_entity_poly.pdbx_strand_id
1 'polypeptide(L)'
;MPRKPAAKFDNPATKRWRTKTENSDHLKSSSSNGDYPGSDAKDLESLGRGENEQKQITPHSYLPRIRNILWRIFDNVILLQMGSTYFMRFEQFSVLADAQGMQAVWQWREEQQDEWNRLSTTLALLATMQAAILAIGDKIPELAFSLWLGGASLSVCGVFVVQYFPIKAFAISDVDMAVLVRTEEHVFIQATLLATAVASPVVILLWATILFVLGMFDYIAKSDFGGLKYRLIAGIPLGIGVLCMVTAMGVGEVIEGKLRSQAKKCSRFVKAEESPQTIRG
;
A
#
# COMPACT_ATOMS: atom_id res chain seq x y z
N MET A 1 5.20 -21.34 -51.69
CA MET A 1 6.29 -21.15 -50.71
C MET A 1 5.85 -21.72 -49.37
N PRO A 2 6.57 -22.70 -48.79
CA PRO A 2 6.19 -23.29 -47.51
C PRO A 2 6.49 -22.31 -46.36
N ARG A 3 5.48 -22.02 -45.53
CA ARG A 3 5.64 -21.21 -44.31
C ARG A 3 6.38 -22.03 -43.26
N LYS A 4 7.51 -21.51 -42.78
CA LYS A 4 8.23 -22.05 -41.61
C LYS A 4 7.32 -21.98 -40.38
N PRO A 5 7.31 -23.01 -39.50
CA PRO A 5 6.58 -22.94 -38.24
C PRO A 5 7.22 -21.91 -37.31
N ALA A 6 6.36 -21.16 -36.61
CA ALA A 6 6.75 -20.16 -35.63
C ALA A 6 7.51 -20.81 -34.46
N ALA A 7 8.66 -20.21 -34.11
CA ALA A 7 9.43 -20.61 -32.94
C ALA A 7 8.60 -20.38 -31.68
N LYS A 8 8.47 -21.43 -30.83
CA LYS A 8 7.90 -21.29 -29.49
C LYS A 8 8.79 -20.36 -28.68
N PHE A 9 8.24 -19.22 -28.30
CA PHE A 9 8.90 -18.26 -27.42
C PHE A 9 8.72 -18.75 -25.98
N ASP A 10 9.71 -19.48 -25.48
CA ASP A 10 9.74 -19.93 -24.08
C ASP A 10 10.06 -18.73 -23.18
N ASN A 11 9.05 -18.24 -22.46
CA ASN A 11 9.21 -17.13 -21.51
C ASN A 11 10.01 -17.62 -20.27
N PRO A 12 11.21 -17.06 -19.98
CA PRO A 12 12.03 -17.48 -18.85
C PRO A 12 11.39 -17.20 -17.48
N ALA A 13 10.38 -16.30 -17.40
CA ALA A 13 9.71 -15.96 -16.15
C ALA A 13 8.84 -17.11 -15.59
N THR A 14 8.33 -18.02 -16.43
CA THR A 14 7.47 -19.13 -15.97
C THR A 14 8.27 -20.32 -15.44
N LYS A 15 9.55 -20.47 -15.80
CA LYS A 15 10.42 -21.54 -15.25
C LYS A 15 10.81 -21.29 -13.79
N ARG A 16 10.85 -20.04 -13.33
CA ARG A 16 11.30 -19.66 -11.98
C ARG A 16 10.31 -20.08 -10.87
N TRP A 17 9.02 -20.18 -11.18
CA TRP A 17 7.99 -20.58 -10.22
C TRP A 17 7.90 -22.09 -10.01
N ARG A 18 8.41 -22.91 -10.95
CA ARG A 18 8.29 -24.37 -10.87
C ARG A 18 9.39 -25.04 -10.05
N THR A 19 10.57 -24.44 -9.96
CA THR A 19 11.71 -24.98 -9.20
C THR A 19 11.71 -24.58 -7.73
N LYS A 20 10.88 -23.62 -7.30
CA LYS A 20 10.84 -23.17 -5.90
C LYS A 20 10.08 -24.13 -4.97
N THR A 21 9.19 -24.97 -5.51
CA THR A 21 8.45 -25.99 -4.74
C THR A 21 9.22 -27.28 -4.49
N GLU A 22 10.31 -27.56 -5.21
CA GLU A 22 11.03 -28.84 -5.11
C GLU A 22 12.25 -28.82 -4.16
N ASN A 23 12.68 -27.65 -3.68
CA ASN A 23 13.93 -27.52 -2.91
C ASN A 23 13.75 -27.20 -1.42
N SER A 24 12.52 -27.24 -0.88
CA SER A 24 12.27 -26.91 0.53
C SER A 24 12.45 -28.08 1.51
N ASP A 25 12.74 -29.29 1.03
CA ASP A 25 12.81 -30.49 1.88
C ASP A 25 14.23 -30.89 2.34
N HIS A 26 15.28 -30.14 2.00
CA HIS A 26 16.67 -30.58 2.23
C HIS A 26 17.56 -29.73 3.15
N LEU A 27 17.01 -28.79 3.93
CA LEU A 27 17.82 -28.01 4.90
C LEU A 27 17.34 -28.22 6.34
N LYS A 28 17.60 -29.42 6.87
CA LYS A 28 17.65 -29.69 8.32
C LYS A 28 18.87 -30.55 8.64
N SER A 29 20.03 -29.90 8.79
CA SER A 29 21.05 -30.28 9.77
C SER A 29 22.22 -29.30 9.71
N SER A 30 22.43 -28.54 10.79
CA SER A 30 23.74 -28.43 11.46
C SER A 30 23.68 -27.41 12.59
N SER A 31 23.80 -27.99 13.78
CA SER A 31 24.31 -27.44 15.04
C SER A 31 25.42 -26.40 14.89
N SER A 32 25.40 -25.38 15.75
CA SER A 32 26.60 -24.94 16.47
C SER A 32 26.20 -24.13 17.71
N ASN A 33 26.47 -24.71 18.87
CA ASN A 33 26.45 -24.07 20.18
C ASN A 33 27.38 -22.84 20.18
N GLY A 34 26.87 -21.73 20.72
CA GLY A 34 27.67 -20.56 21.10
C GLY A 34 27.38 -20.22 22.55
N ASP A 35 28.31 -20.61 23.43
CA ASP A 35 28.37 -20.22 24.83
C ASP A 35 28.48 -18.69 24.97
N TYR A 36 27.57 -18.08 25.74
CA TYR A 36 27.75 -16.72 26.23
C TYR A 36 28.24 -16.78 27.69
N PRO A 37 29.42 -16.23 28.00
CA PRO A 37 29.90 -16.11 29.37
C PRO A 37 29.15 -15.00 30.10
N GLY A 38 28.92 -15.24 31.39
CA GLY A 38 28.13 -14.41 32.28
C GLY A 38 28.62 -12.98 32.47
N SER A 39 27.69 -12.13 32.86
CA SER A 39 27.95 -10.86 33.51
C SER A 39 26.97 -10.72 34.67
N ASP A 40 27.47 -11.17 35.81
CA ASP A 40 27.30 -10.65 37.15
C ASP A 40 26.12 -9.69 37.39
N ALA A 41 25.12 -10.28 38.05
CA ALA A 41 24.24 -9.58 38.96
C ALA A 41 25.07 -8.99 40.11
N LYS A 42 24.99 -7.67 40.30
CA LYS A 42 25.23 -7.01 41.58
C LYS A 42 24.58 -5.63 41.60
N ASP A 43 23.97 -5.37 42.75
CA ASP A 43 23.81 -4.07 43.40
C ASP A 43 22.50 -3.29 43.20
N LEU A 44 21.65 -3.51 44.22
CA LEU A 44 21.18 -2.50 45.18
C LEU A 44 20.00 -1.62 44.79
N GLU A 45 18.85 -2.07 45.29
CA GLU A 45 18.05 -1.33 46.28
C GLU A 45 18.55 0.10 46.59
N SER A 46 17.83 1.09 46.06
CA SER A 46 17.66 2.35 46.79
C SER A 46 16.19 2.73 46.79
N LEU A 47 15.60 2.52 47.97
CA LEU A 47 14.34 3.09 48.41
C LEU A 47 14.36 4.61 48.27
N GLY A 48 13.25 5.13 47.74
CA GLY A 48 12.56 6.26 48.36
C GLY A 48 12.74 7.62 47.70
N ARG A 49 11.69 8.07 47.00
CA ARG A 49 11.05 9.34 47.30
C ARG A 49 9.69 9.45 46.62
N GLY A 50 8.65 9.54 47.43
CA GLY A 50 7.35 9.98 46.97
C GLY A 50 7.40 11.46 46.65
N GLU A 51 7.31 11.79 45.37
CA GLU A 51 6.94 13.13 44.93
C GLU A 51 5.48 13.07 44.46
N ASN A 52 4.62 13.72 45.26
CA ASN A 52 3.27 14.09 44.87
C ASN A 52 3.39 15.16 43.77
N GLU A 53 3.62 14.73 42.52
CA GLU A 53 3.46 15.60 41.36
C GLU A 53 1.96 15.87 41.17
N GLN A 54 1.55 17.04 41.66
CA GLN A 54 0.36 17.74 41.21
C GLN A 54 0.46 17.88 39.69
N LYS A 55 -0.18 16.96 38.95
CA LYS A 55 -0.38 17.03 37.50
C LYS A 55 -1.12 18.32 37.17
N GLN A 56 -0.36 19.38 36.96
CA GLN A 56 -0.82 20.63 36.41
C GLN A 56 -1.36 20.31 35.02
N ILE A 57 -2.69 20.38 34.86
CA ILE A 57 -3.37 20.12 33.60
C ILE A 57 -2.99 21.24 32.64
N THR A 58 -1.89 21.07 31.93
CA THR A 58 -1.46 21.98 30.87
C THR A 58 -2.47 21.92 29.73
N PRO A 59 -2.97 23.05 29.20
CA PRO A 59 -4.04 23.13 28.19
C PRO A 59 -3.66 22.62 26.78
N HIS A 60 -2.51 21.98 26.60
CA HIS A 60 -2.04 21.47 25.30
C HIS A 60 -2.63 20.10 24.88
N SER A 61 -3.53 19.50 25.66
CA SER A 61 -4.04 18.14 25.42
C SER A 61 -5.06 17.99 24.27
N TYR A 62 -5.49 19.09 23.64
CA TYR A 62 -6.48 19.06 22.55
C TYR A 62 -5.88 18.88 21.15
N LEU A 63 -4.66 19.37 20.92
CA LEU A 63 -3.96 19.27 19.63
C LEU A 63 -3.82 17.82 19.11
N PRO A 64 -3.42 16.82 19.92
CA PRO A 64 -3.29 15.46 19.42
C PRO A 64 -4.63 14.82 19.02
N ARG A 65 -5.75 15.20 19.67
CA ARG A 65 -7.08 14.70 19.29
C ARG A 65 -7.56 15.26 17.96
N ILE A 66 -7.41 16.57 17.75
CA ILE A 66 -7.82 17.22 16.50
C ILE A 66 -6.97 16.68 15.34
N ARG A 67 -5.66 16.53 15.53
CA ARG A 67 -4.77 15.92 14.54
C ARG A 67 -5.22 14.52 14.13
N ASN A 68 -5.58 13.68 15.09
CA ASN A 68 -6.03 12.31 14.82
C ASN A 68 -7.38 12.27 14.08
N ILE A 69 -8.30 13.20 14.38
CA ILE A 69 -9.58 13.31 13.66
C ILE A 69 -9.34 13.77 12.22
N LEU A 70 -8.54 14.83 12.03
CA LEU A 70 -8.17 15.33 10.71
C LEU A 70 -7.47 14.25 9.88
N TRP A 71 -6.55 13.50 10.49
CA TRP A 71 -5.89 12.39 9.83
C TRP A 71 -6.87 11.30 9.39
N ARG A 72 -7.85 10.94 10.24
CA ARG A 72 -8.88 9.96 9.87
C ARG A 72 -9.78 10.46 8.74
N ILE A 73 -10.14 11.74 8.73
CA ILE A 73 -10.94 12.30 7.65
C ILE A 73 -10.13 12.29 6.35
N PHE A 74 -8.87 12.72 6.41
CA PHE A 74 -7.97 12.70 5.27
C PHE A 74 -7.78 11.27 4.73
N ASP A 75 -7.51 10.31 5.60
CA ASP A 75 -7.34 8.91 5.22
C ASP A 75 -8.62 8.33 4.62
N ASN A 76 -9.80 8.57 5.22
CA ASN A 76 -11.06 8.05 4.70
C ASN A 76 -11.50 8.71 3.38
N VAL A 77 -11.34 10.02 3.24
CA VAL A 77 -11.91 10.80 2.12
C VAL A 77 -10.92 10.92 0.97
N ILE A 78 -9.65 11.21 1.28
CA ILE A 78 -8.63 11.47 0.25
C ILE A 78 -7.86 10.19 -0.07
N LEU A 79 -7.40 9.46 0.95
CA LEU A 79 -6.63 8.23 0.76
C LEU A 79 -7.50 6.99 0.61
N LEU A 80 -8.81 7.10 0.84
CA LEU A 80 -9.76 5.99 0.78
C LEU A 80 -9.30 4.78 1.60
N GLN A 81 -8.86 5.05 2.84
CA GLN A 81 -8.35 4.10 3.84
C GLN A 81 -7.01 3.42 3.51
N MET A 82 -6.41 3.70 2.35
CA MET A 82 -5.14 3.10 1.95
C MET A 82 -4.00 3.41 2.91
N GLY A 83 -4.00 4.57 3.57
CA GLY A 83 -2.98 4.89 4.57
C GLY A 83 -3.02 3.90 5.74
N SER A 84 -4.22 3.58 6.24
CA SER A 84 -4.39 2.55 7.29
C SER A 84 -3.99 1.14 6.82
N THR A 85 -4.29 0.78 5.57
CA THR A 85 -3.98 -0.53 5.01
C THR A 85 -2.47 -0.73 4.84
N TYR A 86 -1.77 0.27 4.31
CA TYR A 86 -0.30 0.22 4.21
C TYR A 86 0.36 0.25 5.58
N PHE A 87 -0.16 1.01 6.54
CA PHE A 87 0.33 0.97 7.92
C PHE A 87 0.26 -0.44 8.53
N MET A 88 -0.88 -1.13 8.38
CA MET A 88 -1.02 -2.53 8.82
C MET A 88 -0.04 -3.46 8.10
N ARG A 89 0.23 -3.25 6.80
CA ARG A 89 1.24 -4.02 6.07
C ARG A 89 2.64 -3.77 6.62
N PHE A 90 2.98 -2.55 7.02
CA PHE A 90 4.25 -2.24 7.65
C PHE A 90 4.41 -2.92 9.01
N GLU A 91 3.36 -2.97 9.84
CA GLU A 91 3.38 -3.73 11.10
C GLU A 91 3.53 -5.25 10.86
N GLN A 92 2.87 -5.81 9.85
CA GLN A 92 3.05 -7.23 9.52
C GLN A 92 4.47 -7.51 9.03
N PHE A 93 5.01 -6.60 8.22
CA PHE A 93 6.36 -6.68 7.73
C PHE A 93 7.40 -6.57 8.85
N SER A 94 7.19 -5.71 9.86
CA SER A 94 8.13 -5.60 11.00
C SER A 94 8.28 -6.93 11.73
N VAL A 95 7.15 -7.60 12.03
CA VAL A 95 7.14 -8.91 12.68
C VAL A 95 7.86 -9.98 11.82
N LEU A 96 7.65 -9.97 10.50
CA LEU A 96 8.32 -10.90 9.58
C LEU A 96 9.83 -10.61 9.46
N ALA A 97 10.21 -9.34 9.44
CA ALA A 97 11.60 -8.92 9.41
C ALA A 97 12.35 -9.34 10.69
N ASP A 98 11.67 -9.38 11.84
CA ASP A 98 12.24 -9.90 13.08
C ASP A 98 12.41 -11.41 13.06
N ALA A 99 11.44 -12.15 12.51
CA ALA A 99 11.50 -13.60 12.44
C ALA A 99 12.47 -14.14 11.38
N GLN A 100 12.55 -13.48 10.21
CA GLN A 100 13.26 -14.00 9.03
C GLN A 100 14.47 -13.15 8.62
N GLY A 101 14.71 -12.03 9.31
CA GLY A 101 15.82 -11.12 9.02
C GLY A 101 15.78 -10.55 7.60
N MET A 102 16.95 -10.51 6.97
CA MET A 102 17.16 -9.89 5.65
C MET A 102 16.34 -10.53 4.52
N GLN A 103 15.95 -11.80 4.65
CA GLN A 103 15.16 -12.48 3.63
C GLN A 103 13.77 -11.86 3.47
N ALA A 104 13.11 -11.48 4.57
CA ALA A 104 11.82 -10.80 4.53
C ALA A 104 11.94 -9.42 3.87
N VAL A 105 13.00 -8.67 4.16
CA VAL A 105 13.26 -7.35 3.56
C VAL A 105 13.40 -7.44 2.05
N TRP A 106 14.16 -8.42 1.57
CA TRP A 106 14.34 -8.64 0.13
C TRP A 106 13.03 -9.01 -0.57
N GLN A 107 12.25 -9.93 0.00
CA GLN A 107 10.95 -10.32 -0.55
C GLN A 107 9.99 -9.14 -0.60
N TRP A 108 9.93 -8.34 0.45
CA TRP A 108 9.09 -7.14 0.48
C TRP A 108 9.49 -6.13 -0.59
N ARG A 109 10.78 -5.90 -0.81
CA ARG A 109 11.26 -5.02 -1.89
C ARG A 109 10.87 -5.54 -3.27
N GLU A 110 10.98 -6.86 -3.52
CA GLU A 110 10.57 -7.47 -4.80
C GLU A 110 9.06 -7.26 -5.03
N GLU A 111 8.22 -7.56 -4.03
CA GLU A 111 6.77 -7.36 -4.11
C GLU A 111 6.37 -5.89 -4.31
N GLN A 112 7.03 -4.97 -3.60
CA GLN A 112 6.80 -3.53 -3.76
C GLN A 112 7.20 -3.04 -5.15
N GLN A 113 8.33 -3.50 -5.69
CA GLN A 113 8.76 -3.13 -7.02
C GLN A 113 7.78 -3.63 -8.10
N ASP A 114 7.26 -4.84 -7.96
CA ASP A 114 6.25 -5.39 -8.86
C ASP A 114 4.94 -4.58 -8.79
N GLU A 115 4.51 -4.19 -7.58
CA GLU A 115 3.36 -3.32 -7.39
C GLU A 115 3.57 -1.95 -8.06
N TRP A 116 4.74 -1.35 -7.89
CA TRP A 116 5.09 -0.07 -8.53
C TRP A 116 5.16 -0.16 -10.05
N ASN A 117 5.74 -1.23 -10.60
CA ASN A 117 5.77 -1.46 -12.04
C ASN A 117 4.34 -1.52 -12.62
N ARG A 118 3.43 -2.21 -11.91
CA ARG A 118 2.01 -2.28 -12.29
C ARG A 118 1.32 -0.91 -12.22
N LEU A 119 1.54 -0.16 -11.14
CA LEU A 119 0.96 1.17 -10.97
C LEU A 119 1.45 2.16 -12.03
N SER A 120 2.77 2.20 -12.25
CA SER A 120 3.40 3.05 -13.27
C SER A 120 2.84 2.76 -14.67
N THR A 121 2.74 1.49 -15.04
CA THR A 121 2.16 1.07 -16.33
C THR A 121 0.71 1.51 -16.45
N THR A 122 -0.10 1.30 -15.39
CA THR A 122 -1.52 1.65 -15.42
C THR A 122 -1.74 3.16 -15.50
N LEU A 123 -0.98 3.94 -14.73
CA LEU A 123 -1.00 5.41 -14.78
C LEU A 123 -0.59 5.94 -16.16
N ALA A 124 0.46 5.38 -16.76
CA ALA A 124 0.90 5.76 -18.10
C ALA A 124 -0.17 5.47 -19.18
N LEU A 125 -0.81 4.30 -19.10
CA LEU A 125 -1.93 3.95 -19.98
C LEU A 125 -3.11 4.92 -19.80
N LEU A 126 -3.48 5.20 -18.55
CA LEU A 126 -4.59 6.10 -18.23
C LEU A 126 -4.32 7.55 -18.69
N ALA A 127 -3.08 8.03 -18.53
CA ALA A 127 -2.64 9.32 -19.08
C ALA A 127 -2.79 9.35 -20.62
N THR A 128 -2.34 8.28 -21.28
CA THR A 128 -2.37 8.15 -22.73
C THR A 128 -3.81 8.12 -23.26
N MET A 129 -4.71 7.38 -22.61
CA MET A 129 -6.12 7.32 -22.98
C MET A 129 -6.80 8.68 -22.85
N GLN A 130 -6.51 9.42 -21.78
CA GLN A 130 -7.04 10.76 -21.59
C GLN A 130 -6.54 11.74 -22.65
N ALA A 131 -5.24 11.74 -22.93
CA ALA A 131 -4.66 12.58 -23.97
C ALA A 131 -5.22 12.22 -25.37
N ALA A 132 -5.38 10.93 -25.66
CA ALA A 132 -5.91 10.47 -26.95
C ALA A 132 -7.35 10.92 -27.18
N ILE A 133 -8.21 10.83 -26.15
CA ILE A 133 -9.60 11.28 -26.25
C ILE A 133 -9.65 12.80 -26.47
N LEU A 134 -8.82 13.56 -25.76
CA LEU A 134 -8.70 15.00 -25.95
C LEU A 134 -8.21 15.37 -27.37
N ALA A 135 -7.36 14.55 -27.97
CA ALA A 135 -6.84 14.78 -29.32
C ALA A 135 -7.82 14.45 -30.45
N ILE A 136 -8.80 13.57 -30.21
CA ILE A 136 -9.76 13.10 -31.24
C ILE A 136 -11.02 13.98 -31.29
N GLY A 137 -11.38 14.66 -30.20
CA GLY A 137 -12.65 15.36 -30.11
C GLY A 137 -12.61 16.77 -30.68
N ASP A 138 -13.23 16.99 -31.85
CA ASP A 138 -13.39 18.33 -32.43
C ASP A 138 -14.31 19.25 -31.61
N LYS A 139 -15.23 18.68 -30.82
CA LYS A 139 -16.19 19.41 -29.96
C LYS A 139 -16.45 18.65 -28.65
N ILE A 140 -15.48 18.71 -27.75
CA ILE A 140 -15.61 18.10 -26.41
C ILE A 140 -16.34 19.09 -25.49
N PRO A 141 -17.33 18.66 -24.70
CA PRO A 141 -17.92 19.49 -23.64
C PRO A 141 -16.86 19.99 -22.65
N GLU A 142 -17.00 21.24 -22.21
CA GLU A 142 -15.98 21.91 -21.38
C GLU A 142 -15.67 21.16 -20.06
N LEU A 143 -16.68 20.54 -19.45
CA LEU A 143 -16.50 19.78 -18.22
C LEU A 143 -15.75 18.47 -18.48
N ALA A 144 -16.14 17.67 -19.48
CA ALA A 144 -15.41 16.47 -19.89
C ALA A 144 -13.94 16.79 -20.25
N PHE A 145 -13.71 17.87 -21.01
CA PHE A 145 -12.37 18.35 -21.33
C PHE A 145 -11.54 18.61 -20.08
N SER A 146 -12.09 19.39 -19.14
CA SER A 146 -11.42 19.76 -17.89
C SER A 146 -11.12 18.54 -17.01
N LEU A 147 -12.06 17.60 -16.92
CA LEU A 147 -11.90 16.37 -16.12
C LEU A 147 -10.82 15.45 -16.70
N TRP A 148 -10.79 15.25 -18.02
CA TRP A 148 -9.76 14.44 -18.67
C TRP A 148 -8.38 15.13 -18.67
N LEU A 149 -8.33 16.46 -18.79
CA LEU A 149 -7.06 17.18 -18.66
C LEU A 149 -6.52 17.08 -17.22
N GLY A 150 -7.40 17.23 -16.22
CA GLY A 150 -7.07 17.07 -14.82
C GLY A 150 -6.60 15.65 -14.49
N GLY A 151 -7.33 14.62 -14.95
CA GLY A 151 -6.95 13.23 -14.74
C GLY A 151 -5.68 12.82 -15.50
N ALA A 152 -5.42 13.37 -16.69
CA ALA A 152 -4.17 13.16 -17.43
C ALA A 152 -2.99 13.72 -16.64
N SER A 153 -3.15 14.95 -16.14
CA SER A 153 -2.15 15.63 -15.31
C SER A 153 -1.87 14.84 -14.03
N LEU A 154 -2.92 14.40 -13.32
CA LEU A 154 -2.77 13.54 -12.14
C LEU A 154 -2.07 12.24 -12.48
N SER A 155 -2.41 11.59 -13.60
CA SER A 155 -1.77 10.34 -14.01
C SER A 155 -0.27 10.52 -14.24
N VAL A 156 0.12 11.60 -14.94
CA VAL A 156 1.54 11.95 -15.15
C VAL A 156 2.25 12.25 -13.83
N CYS A 157 1.63 13.01 -12.93
CA CYS A 157 2.16 13.23 -11.59
C CYS A 157 2.34 11.90 -10.84
N GLY A 158 1.37 10.99 -10.94
CA GLY A 158 1.46 9.65 -10.37
C GLY A 158 2.65 8.86 -10.92
N VAL A 159 2.86 8.85 -12.24
CA VAL A 159 4.03 8.21 -12.85
C VAL A 159 5.32 8.81 -12.30
N PHE A 160 5.40 10.15 -12.20
CA PHE A 160 6.58 10.80 -11.64
C PHE A 160 6.83 10.37 -10.19
N VAL A 161 5.78 10.31 -9.37
CA VAL A 161 5.86 9.86 -7.98
C VAL A 161 6.34 8.40 -7.88
N VAL A 162 5.78 7.50 -8.70
CA VAL A 162 6.17 6.06 -8.73
C VAL A 162 7.59 5.87 -9.24
N GLN A 163 8.13 6.78 -10.06
CA GLN A 163 9.53 6.70 -10.50
C GLN A 163 10.49 7.37 -9.50
N TYR A 164 10.06 8.48 -8.90
CA TYR A 164 10.90 9.28 -8.00
C TYR A 164 11.11 8.59 -6.64
N PHE A 165 10.06 8.03 -6.05
CA PHE A 165 10.16 7.37 -4.74
C PHE A 165 11.11 6.18 -4.74
N PRO A 166 11.09 5.23 -5.69
CA PRO A 166 12.10 4.17 -5.77
C PRO A 166 13.51 4.72 -5.85
N ILE A 167 13.76 5.71 -6.71
CA ILE A 167 15.10 6.31 -6.87
C ILE A 167 15.62 6.86 -5.53
N LYS A 168 14.75 7.50 -4.74
CA LYS A 168 15.10 7.98 -3.40
C LYS A 168 15.14 6.87 -2.35
N ALA A 169 14.29 5.86 -2.46
CA ALA A 169 14.25 4.71 -1.55
C ALA A 169 15.45 3.77 -1.76
N PHE A 170 16.05 3.71 -2.96
CA PHE A 170 17.30 3.00 -3.20
C PHE A 170 18.48 3.55 -2.40
N ALA A 171 18.41 4.81 -1.95
CA ALA A 171 19.41 5.37 -1.04
C ALA A 171 19.28 4.85 0.40
N ILE A 172 18.17 4.19 0.75
CA ILE A 172 17.95 3.56 2.05
C ILE A 172 18.52 2.14 1.97
N SER A 173 19.54 1.85 2.78
CA SER A 173 20.09 0.50 2.85
C SER A 173 19.07 -0.48 3.46
N ASP A 174 19.23 -1.78 3.20
CA ASP A 174 18.36 -2.80 3.82
C ASP A 174 18.44 -2.78 5.35
N VAL A 175 19.61 -2.44 5.88
CA VAL A 175 19.84 -2.28 7.32
C VAL A 175 19.06 -1.07 7.85
N ASP A 176 19.11 0.06 7.14
CA ASP A 176 18.36 1.26 7.53
C ASP A 176 16.85 1.03 7.47
N MET A 177 16.38 0.25 6.49
CA MET A 177 14.96 -0.11 6.39
C MET A 177 14.51 -0.97 7.58
N ALA A 178 15.32 -1.95 7.99
CA ALA A 178 15.04 -2.76 9.17
C ALA A 178 14.99 -1.89 10.44
N VAL A 179 15.91 -0.92 10.58
CA VAL A 179 15.90 0.04 11.70
C VAL A 179 14.68 0.97 11.64
N LEU A 180 14.32 1.48 10.46
CA LEU A 180 13.16 2.37 10.27
C LEU A 180 11.84 1.71 10.68
N VAL A 181 11.75 0.40 10.47
CA VAL A 181 10.54 -0.40 10.71
C VAL A 181 10.48 -0.94 12.15
N ARG A 182 11.64 -1.16 12.79
CA ARG A 182 11.73 -1.68 14.16
C ARG A 182 11.52 -0.63 15.24
N THR A 183 11.88 0.61 14.99
CA THR A 183 12.05 1.58 16.09
C THR A 183 10.81 2.46 16.23
N GLU A 184 9.98 2.18 17.24
CA GLU A 184 8.89 3.10 17.66
C GLU A 184 9.44 4.48 18.14
N GLU A 185 10.73 4.56 18.45
CA GLU A 185 11.39 5.73 19.04
C GLU A 185 12.04 6.71 18.05
N HIS A 186 12.06 6.44 16.74
CA HIS A 186 12.66 7.38 15.79
C HIS A 186 11.75 8.59 15.51
N VAL A 187 12.03 9.68 16.23
CA VAL A 187 11.45 11.04 16.10
C VAL A 187 11.47 11.60 14.67
N PHE A 188 12.32 11.08 13.78
CA PHE A 188 12.64 11.73 12.50
C PHE A 188 11.75 11.32 11.32
N ILE A 189 11.20 10.10 11.27
CA ILE A 189 10.30 9.68 10.19
C ILE A 189 9.11 8.94 10.80
N GLN A 190 7.97 9.63 10.88
CA GLN A 190 6.72 9.00 11.29
C GLN A 190 6.35 7.91 10.28
N ALA A 191 6.14 6.67 10.75
CA ALA A 191 5.64 5.56 9.93
C ALA A 191 4.39 5.93 9.11
N THR A 192 3.59 6.86 9.63
CA THR A 192 2.46 7.48 8.94
C THR A 192 2.88 8.17 7.64
N LEU A 193 3.98 8.92 7.63
CA LEU A 193 4.48 9.62 6.45
C LEU A 193 4.98 8.64 5.39
N LEU A 194 5.64 7.56 5.81
CA LEU A 194 6.05 6.47 4.92
C LEU A 194 4.83 5.75 4.31
N ALA A 195 3.84 5.41 5.14
CA ALA A 195 2.60 4.80 4.68
C ALA A 195 1.85 5.69 3.69
N THR A 196 1.85 7.00 3.92
CA THR A 196 1.24 7.98 3.01
C THR A 196 1.98 8.07 1.69
N ALA A 197 3.32 8.09 1.73
CA ALA A 197 4.15 8.13 0.53
C ALA A 197 3.92 6.90 -0.35
N VAL A 198 3.87 5.70 0.24
CA VAL A 198 3.63 4.44 -0.49
C VAL A 198 2.18 4.32 -0.97
N ALA A 199 1.20 4.82 -0.22
CA ALA A 199 -0.20 4.83 -0.64
C ALA A 199 -0.48 5.85 -1.77
N SER A 200 0.32 6.92 -1.86
CA SER A 200 0.04 8.06 -2.74
C SER A 200 -0.17 7.70 -4.22
N PRO A 201 0.60 6.80 -4.86
CA PRO A 201 0.37 6.48 -6.27
C PRO A 201 -0.93 5.76 -6.53
N VAL A 202 -1.35 4.90 -5.59
CA VAL A 202 -2.62 4.18 -5.71
C VAL A 202 -3.79 5.13 -5.61
N VAL A 203 -3.70 6.10 -4.69
CA VAL A 203 -4.69 7.16 -4.52
C VAL A 203 -4.75 8.04 -5.77
N ILE A 204 -3.60 8.45 -6.31
CA ILE A 204 -3.54 9.23 -7.56
C ILE A 204 -4.18 8.47 -8.72
N LEU A 205 -3.88 7.18 -8.87
CA LEU A 205 -4.47 6.32 -9.90
C LEU A 205 -6.00 6.26 -9.77
N LEU A 206 -6.50 6.10 -8.54
CA LEU A 206 -7.93 6.02 -8.26
C LEU A 206 -8.64 7.34 -8.61
N TRP A 207 -8.10 8.48 -8.18
CA TRP A 207 -8.65 9.79 -8.53
C TRP A 207 -8.60 10.07 -10.03
N ALA A 208 -7.49 9.74 -10.71
CA ALA A 208 -7.41 9.86 -12.16
C ALA A 208 -8.47 9.00 -12.86
N THR A 209 -8.75 7.80 -12.34
CA THR A 209 -9.78 6.91 -12.88
C THR A 209 -11.19 7.48 -12.65
N ILE A 210 -11.45 8.07 -11.48
CA ILE A 210 -12.73 8.74 -11.19
C ILE A 210 -12.96 9.90 -12.14
N LEU A 211 -11.96 10.78 -12.33
CA LEU A 211 -12.06 11.91 -13.26
C LEU A 211 -12.29 11.43 -14.70
N PHE A 212 -11.62 10.35 -15.10
CA PHE A 212 -11.84 9.73 -16.40
C PHE A 212 -13.31 9.31 -16.60
N VAL A 213 -13.87 8.56 -15.64
CA VAL A 213 -15.25 8.06 -15.67
C VAL A 213 -16.26 9.22 -15.66
N LEU A 214 -16.06 10.23 -14.81
CA LEU A 214 -16.93 11.40 -14.76
C LEU A 214 -16.91 12.19 -16.08
N GLY A 215 -15.74 12.35 -16.69
CA GLY A 215 -15.60 12.97 -18.00
C GLY A 215 -16.34 12.16 -19.09
N MET A 216 -16.28 10.83 -19.02
CA MET A 216 -17.05 9.96 -19.94
C MET A 216 -18.56 10.13 -19.77
N PHE A 217 -19.07 10.24 -18.53
CA PHE A 217 -20.49 10.50 -18.31
C PHE A 217 -20.94 11.86 -18.85
N ASP A 218 -20.18 12.93 -18.59
CA ASP A 218 -20.48 14.27 -19.12
C ASP A 218 -20.45 14.28 -20.65
N TYR A 219 -19.45 13.63 -21.25
CA TYR A 219 -19.35 13.47 -22.69
C TYR A 219 -20.57 12.72 -23.27
N ILE A 220 -20.97 11.59 -22.68
CA ILE A 220 -22.13 10.83 -23.15
C ILE A 220 -23.43 11.66 -23.04
N ALA A 221 -23.58 12.41 -21.96
CA ALA A 221 -24.78 13.20 -21.70
C ALA A 221 -24.93 14.40 -22.65
N LYS A 222 -23.83 15.09 -22.96
CA LYS A 222 -23.85 16.34 -23.73
C LYS A 222 -23.59 16.17 -25.21
N SER A 223 -22.83 15.15 -25.63
CA SER A 223 -22.50 14.97 -27.03
C SER A 223 -23.73 14.58 -27.85
N ASP A 224 -23.81 15.14 -29.06
CA ASP A 224 -24.88 14.85 -30.01
C ASP A 224 -24.54 13.59 -30.80
N PHE A 225 -24.87 12.43 -30.25
CA PHE A 225 -24.67 11.15 -30.91
C PHE A 225 -25.75 10.82 -31.95
N GLY A 226 -26.51 11.80 -32.45
CA GLY A 226 -27.62 11.52 -33.38
C GLY A 226 -28.81 10.82 -32.72
N GLY A 227 -29.03 11.10 -31.43
CA GLY A 227 -30.22 10.70 -30.67
C GLY A 227 -29.99 9.78 -29.46
N LEU A 228 -31.08 9.52 -28.71
CA LEU A 228 -31.07 8.79 -27.43
C LEU A 228 -30.55 7.35 -27.55
N LYS A 229 -30.84 6.67 -28.68
CA LYS A 229 -30.43 5.28 -28.95
C LYS A 229 -28.92 5.07 -28.84
N TYR A 230 -28.12 5.98 -29.39
CA TYR A 230 -26.66 5.86 -29.36
C TYR A 230 -26.08 6.21 -27.98
N ARG A 231 -26.73 7.13 -27.24
CA ARG A 231 -26.38 7.40 -25.84
C ARG A 231 -26.61 6.18 -24.95
N LEU A 232 -27.69 5.43 -25.16
CA LEU A 232 -27.94 4.19 -24.42
C LEU A 232 -26.91 3.11 -24.75
N ILE A 233 -26.56 2.94 -26.04
CA ILE A 233 -25.53 1.99 -26.48
C ILE A 233 -24.18 2.30 -25.83
N ALA A 234 -23.79 3.57 -25.71
CA ALA A 234 -22.55 3.97 -25.05
C ALA A 234 -22.65 3.90 -23.50
N GLY A 235 -23.81 4.24 -22.95
CA GLY A 235 -24.02 4.32 -21.49
C GLY A 235 -24.10 2.97 -20.80
N ILE A 236 -24.69 1.94 -21.43
CA ILE A 236 -24.86 0.61 -20.81
C ILE A 236 -23.51 -0.03 -20.45
N PRO A 237 -22.52 -0.16 -21.36
CA PRO A 237 -21.22 -0.72 -21.01
C PRO A 237 -20.48 0.09 -19.95
N LEU A 238 -20.58 1.44 -20.00
CA LEU A 238 -19.97 2.30 -18.99
C LEU A 238 -20.59 2.05 -17.61
N GLY A 239 -21.93 2.00 -17.52
CA GLY A 239 -22.65 1.71 -16.29
C GLY A 239 -22.31 0.34 -15.72
N ILE A 240 -22.25 -0.70 -16.56
CA ILE A 240 -21.83 -2.06 -16.15
C ILE A 240 -20.40 -2.03 -15.63
N GLY A 241 -19.48 -1.36 -16.32
CA GLY A 241 -18.08 -1.23 -15.88
C GLY A 241 -17.94 -0.58 -14.51
N VAL A 242 -18.66 0.52 -14.27
CA VAL A 242 -18.71 1.19 -12.97
C VAL A 242 -19.30 0.29 -11.89
N LEU A 243 -20.40 -0.42 -12.19
CA LEU A 243 -21.02 -1.35 -11.25
C LEU A 243 -20.07 -2.48 -10.85
N CYS A 244 -19.37 -3.07 -11.82
CA CYS A 244 -18.36 -4.10 -11.57
C CYS A 244 -17.22 -3.57 -10.71
N MET A 245 -16.74 -2.35 -10.97
CA MET A 245 -15.69 -1.71 -10.18
C MET A 245 -16.13 -1.51 -8.73
N VAL A 246 -17.31 -0.92 -8.50
CA VAL A 246 -17.86 -0.70 -7.15
C VAL A 246 -18.05 -2.03 -6.42
N THR A 247 -18.54 -3.06 -7.11
CA THR A 247 -18.70 -4.40 -6.53
C THR A 247 -17.35 -5.00 -6.14
N ALA A 248 -16.34 -4.90 -7.01
CA ALA A 248 -15.00 -5.40 -6.73
C ALA A 248 -14.36 -4.68 -5.53
N MET A 249 -14.52 -3.36 -5.43
CA MET A 249 -14.09 -2.59 -4.26
C MET A 249 -14.80 -3.07 -2.99
N GLY A 250 -16.13 -3.25 -3.03
CA GLY A 250 -16.89 -3.77 -1.90
C GLY A 250 -16.46 -5.17 -1.46
N VAL A 251 -16.14 -6.06 -2.40
CA VAL A 251 -15.59 -7.38 -2.10
C VAL A 251 -14.21 -7.27 -1.46
N GLY A 252 -13.35 -6.39 -1.97
CA GLY A 252 -12.02 -6.11 -1.41
C GLY A 252 -12.10 -5.67 0.05
N GLU A 253 -12.97 -4.70 0.34
CA GLU A 253 -13.25 -4.19 1.70
C GLU A 253 -13.73 -5.30 2.65
N VAL A 254 -14.63 -6.17 2.17
CA VAL A 254 -15.14 -7.30 2.97
C VAL A 254 -14.04 -8.31 3.28
N ILE A 255 -13.18 -8.62 2.30
CA ILE A 255 -12.04 -9.53 2.48
C ILE A 255 -11.05 -8.92 3.47
N GLU A 256 -10.71 -7.64 3.29
CA GLU A 256 -9.80 -6.94 4.19
C GLU A 256 -10.35 -6.88 5.61
N GLY A 257 -11.64 -6.56 5.79
CA GLY A 257 -12.29 -6.55 7.08
C GLY A 257 -12.23 -7.91 7.79
N LYS A 258 -12.37 -9.01 7.03
CA LYS A 258 -12.20 -10.38 7.56
C LYS A 258 -10.75 -10.68 7.95
N LEU A 259 -9.79 -10.31 7.11
CA LEU A 259 -8.35 -10.49 7.39
C LEU A 259 -7.91 -9.70 8.61
N ARG A 260 -8.30 -8.41 8.72
CA ARG A 260 -8.03 -7.57 9.91
C ARG A 260 -8.62 -8.21 11.17
N SER A 261 -9.82 -8.78 11.08
CA SER A 261 -10.46 -9.46 12.21
C SER A 261 -9.72 -10.74 12.62
N GLN A 262 -9.21 -11.53 11.67
CA GLN A 262 -8.41 -12.72 11.95
C GLN A 262 -7.02 -12.36 12.53
N ALA A 263 -6.35 -11.38 11.97
CA ALA A 263 -5.06 -10.89 12.48
C ALA A 263 -5.17 -10.41 13.94
N LYS A 264 -6.23 -9.65 14.26
CA LYS A 264 -6.52 -9.23 15.65
C LYS A 264 -6.72 -10.42 16.58
N LYS A 265 -7.44 -11.46 16.15
CA LYS A 265 -7.60 -12.69 16.96
C LYS A 265 -6.26 -13.37 17.20
N CYS A 266 -5.45 -13.54 16.17
CA CYS A 266 -4.13 -14.17 16.27
C CYS A 266 -3.21 -13.42 17.24
N SER A 267 -3.13 -12.08 17.13
CA SER A 267 -2.32 -11.25 18.03
C SER A 267 -2.71 -11.36 19.51
N ARG A 268 -4.00 -11.61 19.82
CA ARG A 268 -4.45 -11.84 21.19
C ARG A 268 -4.02 -13.20 21.72
N PHE A 269 -3.96 -14.23 20.88
CA PHE A 269 -3.48 -15.55 21.29
C PHE A 269 -1.98 -15.50 21.61
N VAL A 270 -1.17 -14.87 20.76
CA VAL A 270 0.27 -14.71 21.02
C VAL A 270 0.53 -13.97 22.34
N LYS A 271 -0.18 -12.84 22.58
CA LYS A 271 -0.06 -12.10 23.85
C LYS A 271 -0.52 -12.89 25.08
N ALA A 272 -1.46 -13.82 24.92
CA ALA A 272 -1.91 -14.67 26.03
C ALA A 272 -0.87 -15.76 26.36
N GLU A 273 -0.14 -16.23 25.37
CA GLU A 273 0.91 -17.25 25.51
C GLU A 273 2.20 -16.71 26.14
N GLU A 274 2.47 -15.41 26.04
CA GLU A 274 3.58 -14.72 26.74
C GLU A 274 3.27 -14.41 28.22
N SER A 275 2.02 -14.52 28.65
CA SER A 275 1.59 -14.20 30.02
C SER A 275 1.73 -15.28 31.11
N PRO A 276 2.14 -16.55 30.89
CA PRO A 276 2.25 -17.53 31.96
C PRO A 276 3.70 -17.76 32.38
N GLN A 277 4.25 -16.93 33.28
CA GLN A 277 5.24 -17.41 34.26
C GLN A 277 5.59 -16.48 35.45
N THR A 278 4.99 -15.29 35.61
CA THR A 278 5.41 -14.35 36.67
C THR A 278 4.77 -14.58 38.06
N ILE A 279 4.10 -15.71 38.33
CA ILE A 279 3.55 -16.00 39.67
C ILE A 279 3.76 -17.47 40.03
N ARG A 280 4.96 -17.79 40.54
CA ARG A 280 5.22 -18.83 41.56
C ARG A 280 6.63 -18.62 42.10
N GLY A 281 6.73 -17.67 43.03
CA GLY A 281 7.80 -17.51 44.01
C GLY A 281 7.15 -17.30 45.36
#